data_AF-A0A350QCB9-F1
#
_entry.id   AF-A0A350QCB9-F1
#
_cell.length_a   1.000
_cell.length_b   1.000
_cell.length_c   1.000
_cell.angle_alpha   90.00
_cell.angle_beta   90.00
_cell.angle_gamma   90.00
#
_symmetry.space_group_name_H-M   'P 1'
#
loop_
_entity.id
_entity.type
_entity.pdbx_description
1 polymer ?
#
loop_
_entity_poly.entity_id
_entity_poly.type
_entity_poly.pdbx_seq_one_letter_code
_entity_poly.pdbx_strand_id
1 'polypeptide(L)'
;MKAVGAEARAVSDVVSVLALANASVGFGLTSGGRVLLELPPASDLTARVAALWGREEATTLIALSTESDGIEVRGLIQRPDAAKSGFRRAHLFVNGRPFRSPALLASVDRGYRTTISEKVRPWAFLYLRMPPGTVDMNVHPAKAEVRFRDAAVVESIVEEAVRAALTSDSSAATLDTQLAAPQLVVREPRPPARAEHAKRRVRPPSSFRRTPPGPRVPQRPRTLPHPRALLPHRVRWQRRTHPPPK
;
A
#
# COMPACT_ATOMS: atom_id res chain seq x y z
N MET A 1 -22.41 10.57 -14.34
CA MET A 1 -21.91 9.26 -13.86
C MET A 1 -20.44 9.17 -14.23
N LYS A 2 -19.51 9.12 -13.26
CA LYS A 2 -18.12 8.73 -13.59
C LYS A 2 -18.17 7.28 -14.09
N ALA A 3 -17.54 7.01 -15.23
CA ALA A 3 -17.60 5.67 -15.82
C ALA A 3 -16.98 4.66 -14.83
N VAL A 4 -17.66 3.55 -14.58
CA VAL A 4 -17.24 2.47 -13.65
C VAL A 4 -15.76 2.06 -13.84
N GLY A 5 -15.24 2.14 -15.06
CA GLY A 5 -13.82 1.89 -15.37
C GLY A 5 -12.84 2.90 -14.76
N ALA A 6 -13.20 4.19 -14.67
CA ALA A 6 -12.35 5.21 -14.07
C ALA A 6 -12.24 5.03 -12.56
N GLU A 7 -13.34 4.66 -11.89
CA GLU A 7 -13.34 4.35 -10.46
C GLU A 7 -12.57 3.07 -10.16
N ALA A 8 -12.75 2.02 -10.97
CA ALA A 8 -11.99 0.78 -10.84
C ALA A 8 -10.48 1.02 -10.97
N ARG A 9 -10.05 1.86 -11.93
CA ARG A 9 -8.65 2.24 -12.09
C ARG A 9 -8.11 3.00 -10.88
N ALA A 10 -8.87 3.98 -10.38
CA ALA A 10 -8.48 4.74 -9.20
C ALA A 10 -8.29 3.84 -7.97
N VAL A 11 -9.16 2.84 -7.77
CA VAL A 11 -9.01 1.85 -6.70
C VAL A 11 -7.79 0.96 -6.92
N SER A 12 -7.56 0.47 -8.15
CA SER A 12 -6.36 -0.31 -8.47
C SER A 12 -5.07 0.48 -8.19
N ASP A 13 -5.04 1.78 -8.49
CA ASP A 13 -3.89 2.64 -8.21
C ASP A 13 -3.64 2.76 -6.69
N VAL A 14 -4.70 2.95 -5.90
CA VAL A 14 -4.60 2.98 -4.42
C VAL A 14 -4.09 1.64 -3.87
N VAL A 15 -4.64 0.52 -4.34
CA VAL A 15 -4.21 -0.82 -3.92
C VAL A 15 -2.75 -1.07 -4.31
N SER A 16 -2.31 -0.60 -5.48
CA SER A 16 -0.91 -0.70 -5.92
C SER A 16 0.03 0.06 -4.99
N VAL A 17 -0.34 1.27 -4.57
CA VAL A 17 0.43 2.06 -3.59
C VAL A 17 0.52 1.34 -2.23
N LEU A 18 -0.59 0.77 -1.76
CA LEU A 18 -0.60 0.00 -0.51
C LEU A 18 0.26 -1.28 -0.62
N ALA A 19 0.25 -1.94 -1.77
CA ALA A 19 1.04 -3.14 -2.03
C ALA A 19 2.55 -2.87 -2.08
N LEU A 20 2.95 -1.69 -2.58
CA LEU A 20 4.33 -1.20 -2.51
C LEU A 20 4.75 -0.89 -1.07
N ALA A 21 3.91 -0.18 -0.31
CA ALA A 21 4.18 0.11 1.10
C ALA A 21 4.30 -1.17 1.96
N ASN A 22 3.67 -2.28 1.54
CA ASN A 22 3.58 -3.52 2.30
C ASN A 22 3.92 -4.73 1.44
N ALA A 23 5.14 -4.79 0.90
CA ALA A 23 5.56 -5.86 -0.03
C ALA A 23 5.34 -7.28 0.51
N SER A 24 5.52 -7.51 1.82
CA SER A 24 5.31 -8.82 2.46
C SER A 24 3.84 -9.24 2.64
N VAL A 25 2.88 -8.37 2.31
CA VAL A 25 1.44 -8.65 2.43
C VAL A 25 0.87 -8.99 1.06
N GLY A 26 0.00 -9.99 0.98
CA GLY A 26 -0.74 -10.31 -0.24
C GLY A 26 -1.94 -9.39 -0.44
N PHE A 27 -2.22 -8.99 -1.68
CA PHE A 27 -3.35 -8.14 -2.06
C PHE A 27 -4.19 -8.81 -3.14
N GLY A 28 -5.51 -8.70 -3.03
CA GLY A 28 -6.46 -9.12 -4.05
C GLY A 28 -7.48 -8.01 -4.27
N LEU A 29 -7.78 -7.70 -5.53
CA LEU A 29 -8.81 -6.74 -5.92
C LEU A 29 -9.69 -7.35 -7.01
N THR A 30 -10.98 -7.46 -6.73
CA THR A 30 -12.00 -7.93 -7.67
C THR A 30 -13.08 -6.88 -7.84
N SER A 31 -13.52 -6.63 -9.08
CA SER A 31 -14.63 -5.73 -9.37
C SER A 31 -15.52 -6.33 -10.45
N GLY A 32 -16.84 -6.35 -10.20
CA GLY A 32 -17.82 -6.88 -11.16
C GLY A 32 -17.55 -8.33 -11.58
N GLY A 33 -17.03 -9.17 -10.68
CA GLY A 33 -16.68 -10.57 -10.97
C GLY A 33 -15.36 -10.77 -11.74
N ARG A 34 -14.63 -9.70 -12.07
CA ARG A 34 -13.30 -9.77 -12.68
C ARG A 34 -12.21 -9.52 -11.65
N VAL A 35 -11.14 -10.32 -11.70
CA VAL A 35 -9.92 -10.05 -10.94
C VAL A 35 -9.18 -8.91 -11.61
N LEU A 36 -8.93 -7.83 -10.86
CA LEU A 36 -8.19 -6.66 -11.31
C LEU A 36 -6.72 -6.69 -10.85
N LEU A 37 -6.49 -7.17 -9.62
CA LEU A 37 -5.14 -7.40 -9.06
C LEU A 37 -5.17 -8.68 -8.24
N GLU A 38 -4.13 -9.49 -8.40
CA GLU A 38 -3.84 -10.63 -7.54
C GLU A 38 -2.33 -10.66 -7.31
N LEU A 39 -1.94 -10.30 -6.09
CA LEU A 39 -0.57 -10.01 -5.73
C LEU A 39 -0.24 -10.85 -4.50
N PRO A 40 0.44 -12.00 -4.64
CA PRO A 40 0.90 -12.77 -3.49
C PRO A 40 1.89 -11.94 -2.63
N PRO A 41 2.15 -12.36 -1.38
CA PRO A 41 3.28 -11.83 -0.61
C PRO A 41 4.57 -11.87 -1.42
N ALA A 42 5.25 -10.73 -1.52
CA ALA A 42 6.54 -10.64 -2.20
C ALA A 42 7.68 -10.81 -1.19
N SER A 43 8.78 -11.43 -1.62
CA SER A 43 10.02 -11.52 -0.84
C SER A 43 10.63 -10.14 -0.62
N ASP A 44 10.61 -9.32 -1.67
CA ASP A 44 11.27 -8.01 -1.71
C ASP A 44 10.51 -7.04 -2.61
N LEU A 45 11.03 -5.81 -2.67
CA LEU A 45 10.43 -4.73 -3.45
C LEU A 45 10.52 -5.00 -4.96
N THR A 46 11.60 -5.58 -5.45
CA THR A 46 11.76 -5.89 -6.89
C THR A 46 10.71 -6.93 -7.32
N ALA A 47 10.49 -7.98 -6.53
CA ALA A 47 9.44 -8.95 -6.74
C ALA A 47 8.04 -8.32 -6.70
N ARG A 48 7.82 -7.35 -5.79
CA ARG A 48 6.55 -6.60 -5.74
C ARG A 48 6.34 -5.73 -6.99
N VAL A 49 7.36 -5.02 -7.46
CA VAL A 49 7.32 -4.25 -8.72
C VAL A 49 7.05 -5.18 -9.89
N ALA A 50 7.71 -6.34 -9.94
CA ALA A 50 7.52 -7.34 -11.00
C ALA A 50 6.07 -7.86 -11.03
N ALA A 51 5.45 -8.08 -9.86
CA ALA A 51 4.06 -8.49 -9.76
C ALA A 51 3.07 -7.40 -10.19
N LEU A 52 3.42 -6.12 -10.03
CA LEU A 52 2.56 -4.99 -10.40
C LEU A 52 2.66 -4.59 -11.87
N TRP A 53 3.88 -4.59 -12.43
CA TRP A 53 4.15 -4.01 -13.77
C TRP A 53 4.96 -4.92 -14.69
N GLY A 54 5.25 -6.15 -14.29
CA GLY A 54 5.96 -7.12 -15.10
C GLY A 54 7.45 -7.22 -14.79
N ARG A 55 8.02 -8.39 -15.08
CA ARG A 55 9.42 -8.71 -14.82
C ARG A 55 10.37 -7.83 -15.62
N GLU A 56 10.05 -7.54 -16.88
CA GLU A 56 10.88 -6.71 -17.76
C GLU A 56 11.16 -5.34 -17.12
N GLU A 57 10.10 -4.65 -16.70
CA GLU A 57 10.22 -3.36 -16.02
C GLU A 57 11.02 -3.45 -14.72
N ALA A 58 10.80 -4.49 -13.91
CA ALA A 58 11.54 -4.70 -12.66
C ALA A 58 13.04 -4.91 -12.89
N THR A 59 13.43 -5.56 -13.98
CA THR A 59 14.85 -5.76 -14.34
C THR A 59 15.55 -4.49 -14.79
N THR A 60 14.81 -3.41 -15.08
CA THR A 60 15.39 -2.09 -15.41
C THR A 60 15.75 -1.27 -14.18
N LEU A 61 15.44 -1.77 -12.98
CA LEU A 61 15.65 -1.04 -11.73
C LEU A 61 16.95 -1.45 -11.04
N ILE A 62 17.60 -0.47 -10.43
CA ILE A 62 18.75 -0.65 -9.54
C ILE A 62 18.39 -0.18 -8.14
N ALA A 63 19.05 -0.78 -7.15
CA ALA A 63 18.89 -0.45 -5.75
C ALA A 63 19.64 0.84 -5.41
N LEU A 64 19.08 1.61 -4.48
CA LEU A 64 19.83 2.65 -3.76
C LEU A 64 19.63 2.51 -2.25
N SER A 65 20.66 2.88 -1.50
CA SER A 65 20.65 2.94 -0.05
C SER A 65 21.67 3.97 0.42
N THR A 66 21.23 4.93 1.22
CA THR A 66 22.10 5.88 1.92
C THR A 66 21.54 6.19 3.29
N GLU A 67 22.40 6.59 4.20
CA GLU A 67 22.05 7.08 5.53
C GLU A 67 22.91 8.30 5.84
N SER A 68 22.25 9.44 6.10
CA SER A 68 22.90 10.70 6.48
C SER A 68 21.99 11.48 7.40
N ASP A 69 22.54 12.16 8.40
CA ASP A 69 21.79 13.04 9.30
C ASP A 69 20.61 12.35 10.02
N GLY A 70 20.74 11.04 10.30
CA GLY A 70 19.68 10.22 10.88
C GLY A 70 18.51 9.95 9.93
N ILE A 71 18.67 10.27 8.64
CA ILE A 71 17.73 10.01 7.56
C ILE A 71 18.26 8.88 6.71
N GLU A 72 17.49 7.80 6.66
CA GLU A 72 17.76 6.65 5.82
C GLU A 72 16.90 6.75 4.55
N VAL A 73 17.54 6.66 3.39
CA VAL A 73 16.86 6.62 2.09
C VAL A 73 17.21 5.31 1.41
N ARG A 74 16.20 4.50 1.14
CA ARG A 74 16.33 3.26 0.39
C ARG A 74 15.34 3.23 -0.76
N GLY A 75 15.62 2.48 -1.80
CA GLY A 75 14.67 2.39 -2.90
C GLY A 75 15.14 1.66 -4.13
N LEU A 76 14.32 1.78 -5.18
CA LEU A 76 14.60 1.34 -6.53
C LEU A 76 14.49 2.54 -7.48
N ILE A 77 15.46 2.70 -8.37
CA ILE A 77 15.45 3.72 -9.41
C ILE A 77 15.77 3.08 -10.76
N GLN A 78 15.26 3.64 -11.85
CA GLN A 78 15.45 3.07 -13.18
C GLN A 78 16.86 3.36 -13.72
N ARG A 79 17.50 2.37 -14.36
CA ARG A 79 18.77 2.62 -15.04
C ARG A 79 18.62 3.68 -16.15
N PRO A 80 19.65 4.49 -16.41
CA PRO A 80 19.61 5.53 -17.44
C PRO A 80 19.26 5.02 -18.84
N ASP A 81 19.77 3.85 -19.23
CA ASP A 81 19.57 3.21 -20.54
C ASP A 81 18.11 2.79 -20.79
N ALA A 82 17.40 2.42 -19.73
CA ALA A 82 16.00 2.00 -19.78
C ALA A 82 15.00 3.15 -19.62
N ALA A 83 15.45 4.33 -19.18
CA ALA A 83 14.60 5.46 -18.90
C ALA A 83 14.07 6.10 -20.20
N LYS A 84 12.75 6.28 -20.28
CA LYS A 84 12.06 6.82 -21.47
C LYS A 84 11.40 8.17 -21.18
N SER A 85 11.15 8.94 -22.23
CA SER A 85 10.28 10.12 -22.15
C SER A 85 8.83 9.68 -21.89
N GLY A 86 8.11 10.43 -21.05
CA GLY A 86 6.71 10.15 -20.76
C GLY A 86 6.34 10.28 -19.29
N PHE A 87 5.28 9.59 -18.89
CA PHE A 87 4.74 9.63 -17.54
C PHE A 87 5.69 8.92 -16.56
N ARG A 88 6.09 9.64 -15.51
CA ARG A 88 6.92 9.10 -14.44
C ARG A 88 6.09 8.19 -13.54
N ARG A 89 6.53 6.94 -13.37
CA ARG A 89 6.06 6.11 -12.26
C ARG A 89 6.91 6.38 -11.03
N ALA A 90 6.41 7.24 -10.15
CA ALA A 90 7.09 7.60 -8.91
C ALA A 90 6.21 7.34 -7.69
N HIS A 91 6.78 6.64 -6.70
CA HIS A 91 6.15 6.40 -5.42
C HIS A 91 7.13 6.76 -4.30
N LEU A 92 6.70 7.63 -3.41
CA LEU A 92 7.48 8.10 -2.27
C LEU A 92 6.80 7.64 -0.99
N PHE A 93 7.58 7.12 -0.06
CA PHE A 93 7.12 6.69 1.25
C PHE A 93 7.99 7.32 2.33
N VAL A 94 7.37 7.83 3.38
CA VAL A 94 8.07 8.29 4.59
C VAL A 94 7.41 7.65 5.78
N ASN A 95 8.15 7.11 6.75
CA ASN A 95 7.51 6.33 7.79
C ASN A 95 7.19 4.89 7.34
N GLY A 96 6.82 4.69 6.07
CA GLY A 96 5.95 3.60 5.61
C GLY A 96 4.62 4.12 5.04
N ARG A 97 4.41 5.43 5.05
CA ARG A 97 3.22 6.11 4.52
C ARG A 97 3.50 6.70 3.15
N PRO A 98 2.61 6.51 2.17
CA PRO A 98 2.76 7.15 0.87
C PRO A 98 2.53 8.66 0.98
N PHE A 99 3.33 9.43 0.26
CA PHE A 99 3.16 10.87 0.15
C PHE A 99 3.56 11.38 -1.23
N ARG A 100 3.24 12.65 -1.49
CA ARG A 100 3.67 13.36 -2.70
C ARG A 100 4.58 14.51 -2.32
N SER A 101 5.66 14.67 -3.07
CA SER A 101 6.56 15.82 -2.97
C SER A 101 7.18 16.10 -4.35
N PRO A 102 6.69 17.11 -5.09
CA PRO A 102 7.32 17.53 -6.33
C PRO A 102 8.79 17.92 -6.15
N ALA A 103 9.15 18.51 -5.01
CA ALA A 103 10.52 18.92 -4.70
C ALA A 103 11.47 17.71 -4.57
N LEU A 104 11.03 16.62 -3.95
CA LEU A 104 11.81 15.38 -3.93
C LEU A 104 11.92 14.74 -5.30
N LEU A 105 10.86 14.78 -6.11
CA LEU A 105 10.93 14.28 -7.49
C LEU A 105 11.92 15.09 -8.32
N ALA A 106 11.96 16.42 -8.16
CA ALA A 106 12.96 17.28 -8.77
C ALA A 106 14.38 16.94 -8.29
N SER A 107 14.55 16.59 -7.02
CA SER A 107 15.84 16.14 -6.46
C SER A 107 16.33 14.84 -7.10
N VAL A 108 15.42 13.89 -7.35
CA VAL A 108 15.73 12.71 -8.15
C VAL A 108 16.18 13.12 -9.56
N ASP A 109 15.42 14.00 -10.23
CA ASP A 109 15.76 14.44 -11.59
C ASP A 109 17.14 15.13 -11.63
N ARG A 110 17.53 15.90 -10.58
CA ARG A 110 18.88 16.48 -10.44
C ARG A 110 19.97 15.42 -10.28
N GLY A 111 19.71 14.34 -9.55
CA GLY A 111 20.64 13.21 -9.43
C GLY A 111 20.92 12.52 -10.77
N TYR A 112 19.94 12.53 -11.68
CA TYR A 112 20.04 11.97 -13.02
C TYR A 112 20.67 12.90 -14.07
N ARG A 113 20.89 14.19 -13.76
CA ARG A 113 21.19 15.26 -14.73
C ARG A 113 22.37 14.99 -15.66
N THR A 114 23.35 14.19 -15.24
CA THR A 114 24.53 13.83 -16.04
C THR A 114 24.36 12.54 -16.85
N THR A 115 23.28 11.80 -16.63
CA THR A 115 23.08 10.43 -17.18
C THR A 115 21.92 10.32 -18.16
N ILE A 116 20.91 11.19 -18.06
CA ILE A 116 19.75 11.21 -18.97
C ILE A 116 19.42 12.64 -19.41
N SER A 117 18.72 12.76 -20.54
CA SER A 117 18.21 14.05 -21.02
C SER A 117 17.14 14.62 -20.08
N GLU A 118 17.06 15.95 -19.99
CA GLU A 118 16.12 16.69 -19.13
C GLU A 118 14.63 16.39 -19.39
N LYS A 119 14.28 15.82 -20.55
CA LYS A 119 12.89 15.42 -20.90
C LYS A 119 12.53 14.00 -20.45
N VAL A 120 13.50 13.21 -19.99
CA VAL A 120 13.31 11.83 -19.53
C VAL A 120 12.85 11.85 -18.06
N ARG A 121 11.97 10.93 -17.69
CA ARG A 121 11.43 10.82 -16.33
C ARG A 121 11.55 9.37 -15.84
N PRO A 122 12.63 9.00 -15.12
CA PRO A 122 12.87 7.63 -14.71
C PRO A 122 11.91 7.18 -13.62
N TRP A 123 11.64 5.88 -13.56
CA TRP A 123 10.88 5.29 -12.46
C TRP A 123 11.63 5.44 -11.15
N ALA A 124 10.90 5.69 -10.06
CA ALA A 124 11.49 5.88 -8.74
C ALA A 124 10.56 5.39 -7.64
N PHE A 125 11.06 4.51 -6.78
CA PHE A 125 10.38 3.98 -5.60
C PHE A 125 11.25 4.26 -4.39
N LEU A 126 10.99 5.36 -3.68
CA LEU A 126 11.83 5.83 -2.57
C LEU A 126 11.14 5.67 -1.23
N TYR A 127 11.90 5.18 -0.25
CA TYR A 127 11.47 4.92 1.11
C TYR A 127 12.41 5.66 2.04
N LEU A 128 11.86 6.67 2.70
CA LEU A 128 12.54 7.51 3.65
C LEU A 128 12.17 7.05 5.06
N ARG A 129 13.18 6.84 5.89
CA ARG A 129 13.02 6.58 7.31
C ARG A 129 13.74 7.67 8.09
N MET A 130 13.04 8.26 9.05
CA MET A 130 13.57 9.36 9.86
C MET A 130 12.87 9.44 11.23
N PRO A 131 13.51 10.09 12.23
CA PRO A 131 12.98 10.16 13.58
C PRO A 131 11.56 10.79 13.65
N PRO A 132 10.71 10.35 14.60
CA PRO A 132 9.42 10.98 14.80
C PRO A 132 9.61 12.46 15.18
N GLY A 133 8.88 13.35 14.51
CA GLY A 133 8.93 14.79 14.75
C GLY A 133 9.87 15.59 13.85
N THR A 134 10.64 14.96 12.95
CA THR A 134 11.34 15.66 11.85
C THR A 134 10.46 15.83 10.60
N VAL A 135 9.31 15.14 10.58
CA VAL A 135 8.30 15.22 9.54
C VAL A 135 6.95 15.53 10.16
N ASP A 136 6.33 16.59 9.65
CA ASP A 136 4.92 16.89 9.85
C ASP A 136 4.13 16.41 8.63
N MET A 137 3.17 15.51 8.87
CA MET A 137 2.32 14.97 7.82
C MET A 137 0.92 15.55 7.98
N ASN A 138 0.52 16.41 7.04
CA ASN A 138 -0.88 16.77 6.88
C ASN A 138 -1.57 15.67 6.06
N VAL A 139 -2.11 14.66 6.76
CA VAL A 139 -2.66 13.45 6.15
C VAL A 139 -4.14 13.65 5.77
N HIS A 140 -4.40 14.19 4.58
CA HIS A 140 -5.69 14.02 3.92
C HIS A 140 -5.59 12.92 2.85
N PRO A 141 -6.53 11.95 2.75
CA PRO A 141 -6.42 10.80 1.84
C PRO A 141 -6.17 11.15 0.36
N ALA A 142 -6.58 12.34 -0.07
CA ALA A 142 -6.43 12.81 -1.45
C ALA A 142 -5.16 13.66 -1.70
N LYS A 143 -4.57 14.23 -0.64
CA LYS A 143 -3.45 15.21 -0.68
C LYS A 143 -2.48 14.96 0.46
N ALA A 144 -1.92 13.75 0.53
CA ALA A 144 -0.86 13.44 1.48
C ALA A 144 0.40 14.22 1.08
N GLU A 145 0.52 15.43 1.61
CA GLU A 145 1.69 16.30 1.47
C GLU A 145 2.47 16.25 2.79
N VAL A 146 3.80 16.20 2.67
CA VAL A 146 4.71 16.09 3.81
C VAL A 146 5.50 17.37 3.92
N ARG A 147 5.59 17.92 5.13
CA ARG A 147 6.50 19.01 5.47
C ARG A 147 7.65 18.44 6.29
N PHE A 148 8.82 18.43 5.68
CA PHE A 148 10.07 18.14 6.37
C PHE A 148 10.49 19.36 7.18
N ARG A 149 11.02 19.17 8.39
CA ARG A 149 11.63 20.26 9.17
C ARG A 149 12.76 20.92 8.38
N ASP A 150 13.64 20.09 7.80
CA ASP A 150 14.80 20.52 7.02
C ASP A 150 14.70 19.97 5.58
N ALA A 151 13.78 20.52 4.79
CA ALA A 151 13.50 20.03 3.43
C ALA A 151 14.75 20.03 2.53
N ALA A 152 15.60 21.05 2.61
CA ALA A 152 16.82 21.13 1.81
C ALA A 152 17.80 19.98 2.09
N VAL A 153 17.92 19.54 3.34
CA VAL A 153 18.75 18.40 3.74
C VAL A 153 18.19 17.11 3.16
N VAL A 154 16.87 16.92 3.26
CA VAL A 154 16.20 15.74 2.69
C VAL A 154 16.37 15.67 1.17
N GLU A 155 16.23 16.81 0.48
CA GLU A 155 16.43 16.94 -0.96
C GLU A 155 17.87 16.65 -1.39
N SER A 156 18.88 17.16 -0.67
CA SER A 156 20.29 16.91 -0.98
C SER A 156 20.67 15.45 -0.76
N ILE A 157 20.19 14.82 0.32
CA ILE A 157 20.42 13.40 0.59
C ILE A 157 19.81 12.53 -0.53
N VAL A 158 18.59 12.82 -0.97
CA VAL A 158 17.94 12.08 -2.07
C VAL A 158 18.70 12.26 -3.39
N GLU A 159 19.10 13.48 -3.70
CA GLU A 159 19.88 13.78 -4.91
C GLU A 159 21.22 13.02 -4.92
N GLU A 160 21.95 13.04 -3.80
CA GLU A 160 23.22 12.32 -3.65
C GLU A 160 23.02 10.81 -3.70
N ALA A 161 21.97 10.27 -3.07
CA ALA A 161 21.66 8.85 -3.11
C ALA A 161 21.46 8.34 -4.55
N VAL A 162 20.75 9.12 -5.37
CA VAL A 162 20.52 8.82 -6.78
C VAL A 162 21.83 8.90 -7.56
N ARG A 163 22.60 9.98 -7.37
CA ARG A 163 23.89 10.16 -8.04
C ARG A 163 24.85 9.01 -7.73
N ALA A 164 25.00 8.67 -6.45
CA ALA A 164 25.87 7.60 -5.99
C ALA A 164 25.46 6.23 -6.57
N ALA A 165 24.16 5.93 -6.59
CA ALA A 165 23.65 4.69 -7.19
C ALA A 165 24.00 4.59 -8.68
N LEU A 166 23.88 5.70 -9.42
CA LEU A 166 24.19 5.75 -10.85
C LEU A 166 25.69 5.67 -11.16
N THR A 167 26.54 6.23 -10.30
CA THR A 167 28.01 6.18 -10.46
C THR A 167 28.62 4.86 -9.99
N SER A 168 27.97 4.14 -9.07
CA SER A 168 28.46 2.86 -8.58
C SER A 168 28.51 1.79 -9.68
N ASP A 169 29.49 0.87 -9.60
CA ASP A 169 29.60 -0.30 -10.47
C ASP A 169 28.35 -1.21 -10.45
N SER A 170 27.38 -0.97 -9.56
CA SER A 170 26.06 -1.63 -9.62
C SER A 170 25.27 -1.31 -10.90
N SER A 171 25.59 -0.18 -11.56
CA SER A 171 25.11 0.18 -12.90
C SER A 171 25.68 -0.74 -14.00
N ALA A 172 26.84 -1.36 -13.77
CA ALA A 172 27.52 -2.27 -14.70
C ALA A 172 27.37 -3.75 -14.31
N ALA A 173 27.24 -4.07 -13.02
CA ALA A 173 27.28 -5.42 -12.47
C ALA A 173 25.94 -6.19 -12.50
N THR A 174 24.87 -5.62 -13.06
CA THR A 174 23.59 -6.34 -13.18
C THR A 174 23.56 -7.38 -14.31
N LEU A 175 24.63 -7.51 -15.11
CA LEU A 175 24.70 -8.50 -16.20
C LEU A 175 25.06 -9.92 -15.71
N ASP A 176 25.85 -10.06 -14.62
CA ASP A 176 26.34 -11.38 -14.17
C ASP A 176 26.16 -11.67 -12.69
N THR A 177 25.77 -10.69 -11.86
CA THR A 177 25.48 -10.98 -10.47
C THR A 177 24.00 -11.22 -10.32
N GLN A 178 23.66 -12.45 -9.93
CA GLN A 178 22.42 -12.85 -9.28
C GLN A 178 22.26 -12.02 -8.00
N LEU A 179 22.04 -10.71 -8.16
CA LEU A 179 21.85 -9.77 -7.09
C LEU A 179 20.55 -10.23 -6.45
N ALA A 180 20.68 -10.83 -5.27
CA ALA A 180 19.56 -10.92 -4.36
C ALA A 180 18.92 -9.53 -4.37
N ALA A 181 17.70 -9.45 -4.90
CA ALA A 181 16.98 -8.20 -4.98
C ALA A 181 17.07 -7.52 -3.62
N PRO A 182 17.34 -6.20 -3.54
CA PRO A 182 17.41 -5.53 -2.25
C PRO A 182 16.12 -5.85 -1.47
N GLN A 183 16.28 -6.63 -0.41
CA GLN A 183 15.19 -7.04 0.48
C GLN A 183 14.81 -5.81 1.31
N LEU A 184 14.10 -4.87 0.70
CA LEU A 184 13.52 -3.76 1.44
C LEU A 184 12.29 -4.27 2.19
N VAL A 185 12.50 -4.74 3.41
CA VAL A 185 11.39 -4.99 4.32
C VAL A 185 10.94 -3.63 4.87
N VAL A 186 9.92 -3.05 4.25
CA VAL A 186 9.18 -1.92 4.82
C VAL A 186 8.34 -2.47 5.98
N ARG A 187 8.97 -2.75 7.12
CA ARG A 187 8.25 -2.90 8.38
C ARG A 187 8.20 -1.53 9.03
N GLU A 188 7.06 -0.85 8.97
CA GLU A 188 6.69 -0.07 10.14
C GLU A 188 6.58 -1.06 11.30
N PRO A 189 7.31 -0.88 12.42
CA PRO A 189 6.98 -1.61 13.61
C PRO A 189 5.55 -1.21 13.95
N ARG A 190 4.61 -2.14 13.81
CA ARG A 190 3.34 -2.06 14.51
C ARG A 190 3.74 -1.84 15.97
N PRO A 191 3.46 -0.69 16.61
CA PRO A 191 3.64 -0.61 18.05
C PRO A 191 2.89 -1.82 18.60
N PRO A 192 3.52 -2.65 19.46
CA PRO A 192 2.88 -3.86 19.95
C PRO A 192 1.50 -3.41 20.42
N ALA A 193 0.46 -3.94 19.78
CA ALA A 193 -0.89 -3.75 20.27
C ALA A 193 -0.80 -4.25 21.70
N ARG A 194 -0.86 -3.31 22.66
CA ARG A 194 -0.64 -3.57 24.07
C ARG A 194 -1.51 -4.77 24.40
N ALA A 195 -0.85 -5.91 24.56
CA ALA A 195 -1.48 -7.17 24.82
C ALA A 195 -1.87 -7.13 26.29
N GLU A 196 -2.93 -6.40 26.60
CA GLU A 196 -3.54 -6.40 27.92
C GLU A 196 -5.06 -6.39 27.79
N HIS A 197 -5.62 -7.53 28.17
CA HIS A 197 -6.88 -7.67 28.90
C HIS A 197 -8.13 -7.08 28.23
N ALA A 198 -8.99 -7.91 27.64
CA ALA A 198 -9.79 -8.80 28.46
C ALA A 198 -10.10 -10.12 27.76
N LYS A 199 -9.80 -11.20 28.49
CA LYS A 199 -10.50 -12.48 28.42
C LYS A 199 -12.01 -12.22 28.61
N ARG A 200 -12.73 -11.86 27.55
CA ARG A 200 -14.18 -12.05 27.52
C ARG A 200 -14.41 -13.53 27.31
N ARG A 201 -14.44 -14.27 28.43
CA ARG A 201 -15.06 -15.59 28.51
C ARG A 201 -16.43 -15.48 27.84
N VAL A 202 -16.59 -16.13 26.69
CA VAL A 202 -17.91 -16.46 26.18
C VAL A 202 -18.51 -17.44 27.19
N ARG A 203 -19.34 -16.92 28.11
CA ARG A 203 -20.26 -17.76 28.86
C ARG A 203 -21.33 -18.24 27.88
N PRO A 204 -21.58 -19.55 27.73
CA PRO A 204 -22.81 -19.99 27.10
C PRO A 204 -23.98 -19.55 28.00
N PRO A 205 -25.11 -19.07 27.45
CA PRO A 205 -26.30 -18.83 28.25
C PRO A 205 -26.81 -20.17 28.78
N SER A 206 -26.64 -20.39 30.09
CA SER A 206 -27.24 -21.49 30.82
C SER A 206 -28.74 -21.25 30.98
N SER A 207 -29.54 -22.21 30.51
CA SER A 207 -30.92 -22.52 30.90
C SER A 207 -31.91 -21.35 30.97
N PHE A 208 -32.77 -21.26 29.95
CA PHE A 208 -34.08 -20.64 30.10
C PHE A 208 -34.85 -21.36 31.22
N ARG A 209 -35.00 -20.70 32.38
CA ARG A 209 -36.02 -21.07 33.36
C ARG A 209 -37.39 -20.83 32.72
N ARG A 210 -38.24 -21.85 32.74
CA ARG A 210 -39.68 -21.74 32.46
C ARG A 210 -40.33 -20.83 33.50
N THR A 211 -40.95 -19.75 33.05
CA THR A 211 -41.88 -18.94 33.85
C THR A 211 -43.29 -19.54 33.73
N PRO A 212 -44.12 -19.57 34.80
CA PRO A 212 -45.48 -20.11 34.73
C PRO A 212 -46.42 -19.17 33.95
N PRO A 213 -47.54 -19.69 33.41
CA PRO A 213 -48.48 -18.88 32.64
C PRO A 213 -49.32 -17.97 33.55
N GLY A 214 -49.30 -16.66 33.29
CA GLY A 214 -50.23 -15.68 33.87
C GLY A 214 -51.61 -15.71 33.16
N PRO A 215 -52.67 -15.20 33.81
CA PRO A 215 -54.05 -15.44 33.41
C PRO A 215 -54.47 -14.70 32.14
N ARG A 216 -55.35 -15.34 31.37
CA ARG A 216 -55.92 -14.88 30.10
C ARG A 216 -56.85 -13.69 30.32
N VAL A 217 -56.63 -12.60 29.60
CA VAL A 217 -57.58 -11.49 29.46
C VAL A 217 -58.31 -11.62 28.10
N PRO A 218 -59.64 -11.49 28.04
CA PRO A 218 -60.42 -11.74 26.82
C PRO A 218 -60.29 -10.63 25.77
N GLN A 219 -60.34 -11.05 24.51
CA GLN A 219 -60.20 -10.20 23.32
C GLN A 219 -61.46 -9.37 23.05
N ARG A 220 -61.28 -8.18 22.47
CA ARG A 220 -62.30 -7.53 21.62
C ARG A 220 -61.74 -7.33 20.21
N PRO A 221 -62.56 -7.54 19.16
CA PRO A 221 -62.10 -7.51 17.78
C PRO A 221 -62.07 -6.08 17.27
N ARG A 222 -61.01 -5.71 16.53
CA ARG A 222 -61.08 -4.59 15.59
C ARG A 222 -60.44 -4.98 14.27
N THR A 223 -61.26 -4.81 13.25
CA THR A 223 -61.13 -5.11 11.84
C THR A 223 -59.99 -4.36 11.14
N LEU A 224 -59.44 -5.01 10.11
CA LEU A 224 -58.43 -4.53 9.15
C LEU A 224 -58.96 -3.37 8.26
N PRO A 225 -58.11 -2.62 7.53
CA PRO A 225 -57.58 -3.11 6.24
C PRO A 225 -56.07 -2.90 6.02
N HIS A 226 -55.51 -3.84 5.25
CA HIS A 226 -54.23 -3.76 4.52
C HIS A 226 -54.29 -2.71 3.38
N PRO A 227 -53.17 -2.14 2.87
CA PRO A 227 -52.31 -2.91 1.96
C PRO A 227 -50.78 -2.60 1.89
N ARG A 228 -50.08 -3.64 1.42
CA ARG A 228 -48.88 -3.70 0.55
C ARG A 228 -47.51 -3.16 1.01
N ALA A 229 -46.74 -4.14 1.50
CA ALA A 229 -45.35 -4.51 1.19
C ALA A 229 -44.50 -3.63 0.25
N LEU A 230 -43.27 -3.33 0.71
CA LEU A 230 -42.01 -3.50 -0.03
C LEU A 230 -40.88 -3.87 0.96
N LEU A 231 -40.23 -5.01 0.73
CA LEU A 231 -39.09 -5.55 1.49
C LEU A 231 -37.78 -4.84 1.07
N PRO A 232 -36.84 -4.56 1.98
CA PRO A 232 -35.43 -4.46 1.61
C PRO A 232 -34.73 -5.81 1.75
N HIS A 233 -34.08 -6.24 0.66
CA HIS A 233 -33.24 -7.43 0.59
C HIS A 233 -32.11 -7.36 1.63
N ARG A 234 -32.07 -8.36 2.53
CA ARG A 234 -30.95 -8.61 3.43
C ARG A 234 -29.82 -9.30 2.67
N VAL A 235 -28.65 -8.67 2.63
CA VAL A 235 -27.39 -9.30 2.23
C VAL A 235 -26.98 -10.30 3.32
N ARG A 236 -26.93 -11.59 2.98
CA ARG A 236 -26.42 -12.67 3.83
C ARG A 236 -24.97 -12.97 3.47
N TRP A 237 -24.07 -12.86 4.45
CA TRP A 237 -22.73 -13.43 4.40
C TRP A 237 -22.81 -14.92 4.76
N GLN A 238 -22.26 -15.80 3.93
CA GLN A 238 -22.03 -17.21 4.27
C GLN A 238 -20.53 -17.53 4.21
N ARG A 239 -19.98 -17.98 5.34
CA ARG A 239 -18.68 -18.66 5.37
C ARG A 239 -18.89 -20.09 4.87
N ARG A 240 -18.10 -20.53 3.88
CA ARG A 240 -17.96 -21.95 3.54
C ARG A 240 -16.62 -22.45 4.07
N THR A 241 -16.68 -23.51 4.88
CA THR A 241 -15.54 -24.33 5.30
C THR A 241 -15.55 -25.61 4.48
N HIS A 242 -14.43 -25.94 3.83
CA HIS A 242 -14.22 -27.23 3.16
C HIS A 242 -13.86 -28.33 4.18
N PRO A 243 -14.32 -29.59 4.00
CA PRO A 243 -13.81 -30.74 4.75
C PRO A 243 -12.57 -31.34 4.08
N PRO A 244 -11.74 -32.12 4.81
CA PRO A 244 -10.51 -32.70 4.29
C PRO A 244 -10.75 -33.98 3.45
N PRO A 245 -9.81 -34.36 2.58
CA PRO A 245 -9.91 -35.57 1.77
C PRO A 245 -9.52 -36.84 2.57
N LYS A 246 -9.96 -37.99 2.06
CA LYS A 246 -9.67 -39.35 2.56
C LYS A 246 -8.32 -39.85 2.08
#